data_AF-A0A316VQN3-F1
#
_entry.id   AF-A0A316VQN3-F1
#
_cell.length_a   1.000
_cell.length_b   1.000
_cell.length_c   1.000
_cell.angle_alpha   90.00
_cell.angle_beta   90.00
_cell.angle_gamma   90.00
#
_symmetry.space_group_name_H-M   'P 1'
#
loop_
_entity.id
_entity.type
_entity.pdbx_description
1 polymer ?
#
loop_
_entity_poly.entity_id
_entity_poly.type
_entity_poly.pdbx_seq_one_letter_code
_entity_poly.pdbx_strand_id
1 'polypeptide(L)'
;MLPSSSVMALPAFSREEQSQTSQPENSTPASTTSKSRKRKSEDPVSPQTPAKANLHNPSGHAVVFSDLKLDDTTAIDHLARSGKYSKMHVVGTGISDHEGAHSHLQDFMKQRGIDRGRTRIRYYSGGKNVLDNKVEDTHEKNFQGTPKPVRYDADTHLAQRLGKGTKVDVYHIAPSQEHHMNKLADNKDIKLRTVHHLSGYNSNLHSGTNREPELKHWGSLNSRIKANHPKADLLLSATPVTFNDQGGSTQPYKKLKNVYPANHLEAAKKDPFHQRSLEKAENYLGPHRQGGNIPHLHPGAHDSQHAGKPLQHLINQARFDEAQQPKDKRPLRDHFNKYLDHALPIVKSEAHQKHPKLAYRLANGVREAFTKSPRLEVCDGVHIACVNAVQKRKDHSAVVSGTFYRDTANEGPNAQLKLKPSQPGDPHHGHLIINQTGKKAGNLLVNAAKKEVKPPQKKTSRL
;
A
#
# COMPACT_ATOMS: atom_id res chain seq x y z
N MET A 1 -4.63 28.02 52.07
CA MET A 1 -3.44 27.42 52.72
C MET A 1 -3.00 26.22 51.89
N LEU A 2 -1.82 26.32 51.27
CA LEU A 2 -0.99 25.17 50.84
C LEU A 2 -0.35 24.53 52.12
N PRO A 3 0.40 23.40 52.10
CA PRO A 3 0.98 22.65 50.95
C PRO A 3 0.94 21.11 51.07
N SER A 4 1.39 20.39 50.04
CA SER A 4 2.54 19.46 50.16
C SER A 4 2.84 18.77 48.83
N SER A 5 4.06 19.00 48.36
CA SER A 5 4.69 18.43 47.18
C SER A 5 5.50 17.19 47.60
N SER A 6 5.61 16.18 46.75
CA SER A 6 6.70 15.21 46.85
C SER A 6 7.24 14.83 45.48
N VAL A 7 8.52 15.14 45.35
CA VAL A 7 9.43 14.89 44.24
C VAL A 7 9.97 13.46 44.40
N MET A 8 10.03 12.68 43.32
CA MET A 8 10.86 11.47 43.29
C MET A 8 11.93 11.60 42.20
N ALA A 9 13.16 11.35 42.65
CA ALA A 9 14.41 11.44 41.95
C ALA A 9 14.70 10.17 41.13
N LEU A 10 15.45 10.35 40.04
CA LEU A 10 16.12 9.32 39.26
C LEU A 10 17.43 8.90 39.95
N PRO A 11 17.82 7.61 39.89
CA PRO A 11 19.21 7.23 40.10
C PRO A 11 19.98 7.01 38.79
N ALA A 12 21.29 7.14 38.96
CA ALA A 12 22.31 7.43 37.97
C ALA A 12 22.91 6.20 37.25
N PHE A 13 23.67 6.56 36.22
CA PHE A 13 24.63 5.75 35.48
C PHE A 13 25.58 4.93 36.35
N SER A 14 25.88 3.70 35.90
CA SER A 14 27.16 3.03 36.15
C SER A 14 27.77 2.56 34.82
N ARG A 15 29.03 2.95 34.64
CA ARG A 15 30.01 2.52 33.62
C ARG A 15 30.88 1.43 34.26
N GLU A 16 31.26 0.41 33.49
CA GLU A 16 32.50 -0.39 33.63
C GLU A 16 32.66 -1.22 32.34
N GLU A 17 33.68 -0.93 31.52
CA GLU A 17 34.98 -1.62 31.38
C GLU A 17 34.90 -2.95 30.62
N GLN A 18 35.32 -2.96 29.35
CA GLN A 18 36.65 -3.39 28.85
C GLN A 18 36.98 -4.88 29.08
N SER A 19 37.04 -5.64 27.98
CA SER A 19 38.09 -6.65 27.79
C SER A 19 38.36 -6.88 26.29
N GLN A 20 39.66 -6.90 25.97
CA GLN A 20 40.27 -7.08 24.65
C GLN A 20 40.55 -8.56 24.34
N THR A 21 41.10 -8.78 23.13
CA THR A 21 41.82 -9.96 22.61
C THR A 21 40.91 -11.10 22.11
N SER A 22 41.14 -11.72 20.95
CA SER A 22 42.38 -11.95 20.18
C SER A 22 42.09 -12.26 18.69
N GLN A 23 43.05 -11.92 17.82
CA GLN A 23 43.22 -12.52 16.48
C GLN A 23 44.04 -13.82 16.57
N PRO A 24 44.01 -14.67 15.53
CA PRO A 24 45.24 -14.77 14.73
C PRO A 24 45.03 -14.96 13.19
N GLU A 25 45.93 -14.29 12.47
CA GLU A 25 46.83 -14.75 11.39
C GLU A 25 46.36 -15.63 10.21
N ASN A 26 46.54 -15.04 9.01
CA ASN A 26 47.25 -15.55 7.82
C ASN A 26 47.38 -17.06 7.58
N SER A 27 46.84 -17.52 6.43
CA SER A 27 47.60 -18.39 5.51
C SER A 27 46.99 -18.44 4.10
N THR A 28 47.85 -18.19 3.12
CA THR A 28 47.77 -18.55 1.69
C THR A 28 49.26 -18.73 1.31
N PRO A 29 49.71 -19.64 0.41
CA PRO A 29 49.02 -20.07 -0.81
C PRO A 29 49.19 -21.54 -1.22
N ALA A 30 48.40 -21.98 -2.20
CA ALA A 30 48.80 -23.10 -3.06
C ALA A 30 48.31 -22.87 -4.49
N SER A 31 49.30 -22.73 -5.36
CA SER A 31 49.24 -22.80 -6.82
C SER A 31 48.74 -24.18 -7.26
N THR A 32 47.84 -24.23 -8.23
CA THR A 32 47.73 -25.39 -9.12
C THR A 32 47.30 -24.94 -10.51
N THR A 33 48.27 -24.97 -11.41
CA THR A 33 48.13 -24.99 -12.86
C THR A 33 47.24 -26.16 -13.31
N SER A 34 46.35 -25.93 -14.28
CA SER A 34 46.20 -26.79 -15.48
C SER A 34 44.96 -26.50 -16.34
N LYS A 35 45.22 -26.47 -17.65
CA LYS A 35 44.36 -26.84 -18.79
C LYS A 35 43.37 -25.80 -19.34
N SER A 36 43.96 -25.06 -20.27
CA SER A 36 43.31 -24.40 -21.40
C SER A 36 42.28 -25.30 -22.10
N ARG A 37 41.12 -24.72 -22.41
CA ARG A 37 40.18 -25.25 -23.39
C ARG A 37 39.73 -24.08 -24.25
N LYS A 38 40.24 -24.02 -25.48
CA LYS A 38 39.84 -23.09 -26.55
C LYS A 38 38.31 -23.06 -26.66
N ARG A 39 37.69 -21.92 -26.35
CA ARG A 39 36.34 -21.57 -26.81
C ARG A 39 36.48 -20.45 -27.84
N LYS A 40 35.84 -20.66 -28.98
CA LYS A 40 35.69 -19.69 -30.08
C LYS A 40 35.21 -18.35 -29.52
N SER A 41 35.90 -17.28 -29.88
CA SER A 41 35.48 -15.90 -29.74
C SER A 41 34.26 -15.67 -30.63
N GLU A 42 33.08 -15.56 -30.01
CA GLU A 42 31.97 -14.82 -30.60
C GLU A 42 32.14 -13.36 -30.17
N ASP A 43 32.09 -12.47 -31.16
CA ASP A 43 32.29 -11.04 -30.98
C ASP A 43 31.35 -10.48 -29.90
N PRO A 44 31.83 -9.59 -29.00
CA PRO A 44 30.96 -8.94 -28.04
C PRO A 44 29.96 -8.07 -28.81
N VAL A 45 28.70 -8.52 -28.83
CA VAL A 45 27.56 -7.69 -29.22
C VAL A 45 27.57 -6.47 -28.31
N SER A 46 28.01 -5.35 -28.88
CA SER A 46 28.05 -4.05 -28.23
C SER A 46 26.66 -3.75 -27.65
N PRO A 47 26.52 -3.43 -26.35
CA PRO A 47 25.23 -3.15 -25.75
C PRO A 47 24.61 -1.96 -26.48
N GLN A 48 23.58 -2.25 -27.28
CA GLN A 48 22.79 -1.22 -27.95
C GLN A 48 22.23 -0.30 -26.86
N THR A 49 22.81 0.90 -26.79
CA THR A 49 22.33 1.99 -25.95
C THR A 49 20.84 2.19 -26.24
N PRO A 50 19.94 2.04 -25.23
CA PRO A 50 18.52 2.20 -25.48
C PRO A 50 18.29 3.59 -26.07
N ALA A 51 17.62 3.62 -27.22
CA ALA A 51 17.30 4.83 -27.96
C ALA A 51 16.89 5.95 -27.01
N LYS A 52 17.57 7.10 -27.09
CA LYS A 52 17.24 8.32 -26.37
C LYS A 52 15.82 8.73 -26.78
N ALA A 53 14.81 8.21 -26.07
CA ALA A 53 13.46 8.69 -26.18
C ALA A 53 13.48 10.20 -25.95
N ASN A 54 12.87 10.97 -26.85
CA ASN A 54 12.62 12.40 -26.73
C ASN A 54 11.77 12.67 -25.47
N LEU A 55 12.41 12.60 -24.31
CA LEU A 55 11.86 12.87 -22.99
C LEU A 55 11.61 14.37 -22.93
N HIS A 56 10.40 14.77 -23.35
CA HIS A 56 9.86 16.09 -23.11
C HIS A 56 10.19 16.52 -21.67
N ASN A 57 10.67 17.74 -21.50
CA ASN A 57 10.96 18.27 -20.17
C ASN A 57 9.71 18.13 -19.29
N PRO A 58 9.80 17.47 -18.11
CA PRO A 58 8.67 17.33 -17.23
C PRO A 58 8.15 18.73 -16.85
N SER A 59 6.85 18.97 -17.01
CA SER A 59 6.25 20.31 -16.84
C SER A 59 5.02 20.34 -15.94
N GLY A 60 4.58 19.18 -15.43
CA GLY A 60 3.45 19.09 -14.50
C GLY A 60 3.87 18.94 -13.04
N HIS A 61 2.95 19.20 -12.14
CA HIS A 61 3.05 18.85 -10.72
C HIS A 61 2.08 17.72 -10.39
N ALA A 62 2.45 16.85 -9.46
CA ALA A 62 1.51 15.93 -8.81
C ALA A 62 1.28 16.34 -7.36
N VAL A 63 0.06 16.23 -6.87
CA VAL A 63 -0.27 16.26 -5.44
C VAL A 63 -0.74 14.86 -5.04
N VAL A 64 -0.15 14.27 -4.02
CA VAL A 64 -0.46 12.90 -3.57
C VAL A 64 -0.83 12.93 -2.10
N PHE A 65 -2.07 12.58 -1.77
CA PHE A 65 -2.52 12.38 -0.39
C PHE A 65 -2.24 10.94 0.02
N SER A 66 -1.38 10.74 1.02
CA SER A 66 -0.71 9.47 1.29
C SER A 66 -0.53 9.20 2.78
N ASP A 67 -0.63 7.93 3.21
CA ASP A 67 -0.35 7.47 4.57
C ASP A 67 1.06 6.85 4.70
N LEU A 68 1.82 6.86 3.60
CA LEU A 68 3.23 6.50 3.48
C LEU A 68 3.58 5.04 3.85
N LYS A 69 2.64 4.11 3.67
CA LYS A 69 2.92 2.68 3.63
C LYS A 69 3.68 2.25 2.35
N LEU A 70 3.96 0.96 2.24
CA LEU A 70 4.69 0.40 1.09
C LEU A 70 3.94 0.60 -0.23
N ASP A 71 2.62 0.46 -0.23
CA ASP A 71 1.76 0.68 -1.38
C ASP A 71 1.77 2.13 -1.85
N ASP A 72 1.69 3.09 -0.93
CA ASP A 72 1.83 4.52 -1.19
C ASP A 72 3.21 4.89 -1.74
N THR A 73 4.27 4.44 -1.08
CA THR A 73 5.65 4.72 -1.51
C THR A 73 5.96 4.08 -2.85
N THR A 74 5.36 2.93 -3.15
CA THR A 74 5.37 2.31 -4.49
C THR A 74 4.68 3.20 -5.52
N ALA A 75 3.55 3.83 -5.16
CA ALA A 75 2.86 4.77 -6.04
C ALA A 75 3.67 6.05 -6.29
N ILE A 76 4.31 6.58 -5.25
CA ILE A 76 5.21 7.74 -5.35
C ILE A 76 6.42 7.40 -6.23
N ASP A 77 7.05 6.23 -6.08
CA ASP A 77 8.14 5.76 -6.94
C ASP A 77 7.69 5.71 -8.41
N HIS A 78 6.50 5.16 -8.67
CA HIS A 78 5.94 5.11 -10.01
C HIS A 78 5.73 6.50 -10.63
N LEU A 79 5.11 7.43 -9.89
CA LEU A 79 4.88 8.80 -10.35
C LEU A 79 6.19 9.54 -10.59
N ALA A 80 7.15 9.44 -9.67
CA ALA A 80 8.43 10.12 -9.76
C ALA A 80 9.24 9.67 -10.99
N ARG A 81 9.13 8.39 -11.35
CA ARG A 81 9.80 7.79 -12.50
C ARG A 81 9.02 7.91 -13.82
N SER A 82 7.75 8.31 -13.78
CA SER A 82 6.91 8.44 -14.98
C SER A 82 7.43 9.45 -16.01
N GLY A 83 8.31 10.38 -15.59
CA GLY A 83 8.80 11.49 -16.42
C GLY A 83 7.78 12.59 -16.68
N LYS A 84 6.56 12.49 -16.11
CA LYS A 84 5.46 13.44 -16.33
C LYS A 84 5.56 14.68 -15.45
N TYR A 85 6.21 14.56 -14.29
CA TYR A 85 6.20 15.57 -13.23
C TYR A 85 7.57 16.15 -12.97
N SER A 86 7.67 17.47 -12.85
CA SER A 86 8.89 18.14 -12.39
C SER A 86 8.92 18.26 -10.88
N LYS A 87 7.73 18.30 -10.25
CA LYS A 87 7.56 18.37 -8.80
C LYS A 87 6.42 17.47 -8.34
N MET A 88 6.60 16.88 -7.16
CA MET A 88 5.55 16.16 -6.44
C MET A 88 5.39 16.74 -5.05
N HIS A 89 4.14 16.96 -4.65
CA HIS A 89 3.73 17.42 -3.35
C HIS A 89 3.05 16.25 -2.64
N VAL A 90 3.75 15.60 -1.73
CA VAL A 90 3.20 14.50 -0.94
C VAL A 90 2.63 15.08 0.34
N VAL A 91 1.33 14.94 0.53
CA VAL A 91 0.60 15.38 1.72
C VAL A 91 0.35 14.16 2.58
N GLY A 92 1.03 14.07 3.72
CA GLY A 92 0.86 12.99 4.69
C GLY A 92 -0.49 13.12 5.38
N THR A 93 -1.46 12.26 5.04
CA THR A 93 -2.81 12.26 5.58
C THR A 93 -3.15 10.90 6.17
N GLY A 94 -3.96 10.87 7.23
CA GLY A 94 -4.15 9.62 7.99
C GLY A 94 -2.92 9.21 8.80
N ILE A 95 -2.04 10.19 9.10
CA ILE A 95 -0.77 10.01 9.80
C ILE A 95 -0.78 10.92 11.04
N SER A 96 -0.35 10.41 12.18
CA SER A 96 -0.13 11.18 13.41
C SER A 96 1.35 11.55 13.59
N ASP A 97 2.26 10.60 13.36
CA ASP A 97 3.72 10.81 13.36
C ASP A 97 4.22 11.34 12.00
N HIS A 98 3.98 12.63 11.74
CA HIS A 98 4.42 13.22 10.49
C HIS A 98 5.95 13.34 10.36
N GLU A 99 6.71 13.39 11.46
CA GLU A 99 8.17 13.48 11.41
C GLU A 99 8.81 12.14 11.05
N GLY A 100 8.31 11.05 11.63
CA GLY A 100 8.67 9.69 11.25
C GLY A 100 8.27 9.40 9.80
N ALA A 101 7.07 9.80 9.39
CA ALA A 101 6.61 9.63 8.01
C ALA A 101 7.46 10.42 7.00
N HIS A 102 7.79 11.67 7.32
CA HIS A 102 8.69 12.49 6.49
C HIS A 102 10.06 11.82 6.34
N SER A 103 10.61 11.28 7.43
CA SER A 103 11.88 10.56 7.38
C SER A 103 11.78 9.27 6.57
N HIS A 104 10.70 8.50 6.76
CA HIS A 104 10.43 7.27 6.02
C HIS A 104 10.40 7.53 4.51
N LEU A 105 9.71 8.57 4.06
CA LEU A 105 9.69 8.96 2.65
C LEU A 105 11.08 9.37 2.15
N GLN A 106 11.83 10.16 2.93
CA GLN A 106 13.19 10.57 2.54
C GLN A 106 14.16 9.41 2.44
N ASP A 107 14.14 8.48 3.40
CA ASP A 107 14.95 7.27 3.39
C ASP A 107 14.63 6.42 2.15
N PHE A 108 13.33 6.18 1.91
CA PHE A 108 12.87 5.46 0.73
C PHE A 108 13.37 6.10 -0.57
N MET A 109 13.22 7.41 -0.72
CA MET A 109 13.66 8.15 -1.91
C MET A 109 15.17 8.04 -2.13
N LYS A 110 15.97 8.18 -1.08
CA LYS A 110 17.42 8.07 -1.13
C LYS A 110 17.86 6.67 -1.56
N GLN A 111 17.30 5.63 -0.93
CA GLN A 111 17.65 4.23 -1.23
C GLN A 111 17.21 3.82 -2.64
N ARG A 112 16.12 4.40 -3.15
CA ARG A 112 15.65 4.21 -4.53
C ARG A 112 16.34 5.14 -5.55
N GLY A 113 17.16 6.10 -5.12
CA GLY A 113 17.76 7.11 -6.00
C GLY A 113 16.74 8.01 -6.69
N ILE A 114 15.57 8.20 -6.10
CA ILE A 114 14.50 9.10 -6.62
C ILE A 114 14.91 10.56 -6.45
N ASP A 115 15.61 10.87 -5.35
CA ASP A 115 16.16 12.19 -5.02
C ASP A 115 17.16 12.72 -6.06
N ARG A 116 17.85 11.82 -6.75
CA ARG A 116 18.76 12.12 -7.88
C ARG A 116 18.03 12.26 -9.22
N GLY A 117 16.72 12.00 -9.24
CA GLY A 117 15.90 12.08 -10.43
C GLY A 117 15.52 13.50 -10.85
N ARG A 118 14.74 13.61 -11.93
CA ARG A 118 14.23 14.90 -12.43
C ARG A 118 13.07 15.45 -11.61
N THR A 119 12.39 14.59 -10.86
CA THR A 119 11.20 14.92 -10.09
C THR A 119 11.58 15.33 -8.68
N ARG A 120 11.33 16.59 -8.32
CA ARG A 120 11.57 17.06 -6.95
C ARG A 120 10.38 16.75 -6.06
N ILE A 121 10.58 15.99 -4.99
CA ILE A 121 9.51 15.60 -4.07
C ILE A 121 9.58 16.44 -2.80
N ARG A 122 8.43 16.91 -2.33
CA ARG A 122 8.29 17.66 -1.08
C ARG A 122 7.16 17.09 -0.24
N TYR A 123 7.44 16.90 1.03
CA TYR A 123 6.47 16.46 2.02
C TYR A 123 5.77 17.65 2.70
N TYR A 124 4.48 17.46 2.98
CA TYR A 124 3.63 18.36 3.73
C TYR A 124 2.88 17.53 4.79
N SER A 125 2.77 18.04 6.02
CA SER A 125 1.78 17.48 6.95
C SER A 125 0.38 17.84 6.45
N GLY A 126 -0.52 16.87 6.46
CA GLY A 126 -1.96 17.08 6.23
C GLY A 126 -2.74 17.37 7.51
N GLY A 127 -2.08 17.84 8.58
CA GLY A 127 -2.72 18.13 9.85
C GLY A 127 -3.26 16.88 10.56
N LYS A 128 -4.24 17.08 11.44
CA LYS A 128 -4.76 16.02 12.32
C LYS A 128 -5.34 14.86 11.51
N ASN A 129 -5.01 13.64 11.94
CA ASN A 129 -5.59 12.42 11.41
C ASN A 129 -7.14 12.43 11.49
N VAL A 130 -7.79 12.21 10.35
CA VAL A 130 -9.26 12.17 10.21
C VAL A 130 -9.89 10.89 10.76
N LEU A 131 -9.08 9.84 10.89
CA LEU A 131 -9.45 8.62 11.58
C LEU A 131 -9.23 8.89 13.07
N ASP A 132 -10.22 9.58 13.65
CA ASP A 132 -10.40 9.90 15.07
C ASP A 132 -9.64 8.94 16.00
N ASN A 133 -8.95 9.47 17.03
CA ASN A 133 -7.96 8.88 17.98
C ASN A 133 -8.20 7.45 18.55
N LYS A 134 -9.27 6.74 18.15
CA LYS A 134 -9.70 5.42 18.57
C LYS A 134 -8.91 4.27 17.93
N VAL A 135 -8.08 4.54 16.92
CA VAL A 135 -7.16 3.57 16.36
C VAL A 135 -5.77 4.17 16.52
N GLU A 136 -5.00 3.73 17.51
CA GLU A 136 -3.55 3.94 17.46
C GLU A 136 -3.11 3.47 16.08
N ASP A 137 -2.55 4.35 15.24
CA ASP A 137 -2.14 3.98 13.90
C ASP A 137 -0.82 3.23 13.96
N THR A 138 -0.94 1.97 14.36
CA THR A 138 0.13 1.01 14.63
C THR A 138 1.08 0.77 13.45
N HIS A 139 0.70 1.17 12.24
CA HIS A 139 1.59 1.07 11.08
C HIS A 139 2.72 2.11 11.15
N GLU A 140 2.47 3.27 11.77
CA GLU A 140 3.46 4.36 11.94
C GLU A 140 4.64 3.93 12.82
N LYS A 141 4.43 2.98 13.75
CA LYS A 141 5.50 2.37 14.57
C LYS A 141 6.58 1.68 13.73
N ASN A 142 6.32 1.43 12.45
CA ASN A 142 7.24 0.80 11.52
C ASN A 142 7.87 1.80 10.53
N PHE A 143 7.67 3.11 10.69
CA PHE A 143 8.40 4.11 9.91
C PHE A 143 9.92 3.94 10.07
N GLN A 144 10.64 4.37 9.04
CA GLN A 144 12.08 4.10 8.88
C GLN A 144 12.84 5.43 8.92
N GLY A 145 14.08 5.38 9.40
CA GLY A 145 14.93 6.56 9.54
C GLY A 145 14.68 7.36 10.84
N THR A 146 15.57 8.31 11.10
CA THR A 146 15.46 9.21 12.26
C THR A 146 14.40 10.27 11.99
N PRO A 147 13.42 10.51 12.88
CA PRO A 147 12.38 11.53 12.67
C PRO A 147 12.95 12.89 12.23
N LYS A 148 12.25 13.55 11.31
CA LYS A 148 12.69 14.83 10.73
C LYS A 148 11.60 15.89 10.84
N PRO A 149 11.93 17.10 11.31
CA PRO A 149 10.97 18.19 11.40
C PRO A 149 10.25 18.45 10.08
N VAL A 150 8.94 18.58 10.16
CA VAL A 150 8.09 18.90 9.02
C VAL A 150 8.00 20.41 8.88
N ARG A 151 8.55 20.93 7.77
CA ARG A 151 8.63 22.38 7.54
C ARG A 151 7.37 22.98 6.94
N TYR A 152 6.47 22.16 6.41
CA TYR A 152 5.34 22.62 5.63
C TYR A 152 4.07 21.89 6.06
N ASP A 153 3.06 22.68 6.38
CA ASP A 153 1.66 22.26 6.48
C ASP A 153 0.96 22.49 5.13
N ALA A 154 0.20 21.50 4.67
CA ALA A 154 -0.56 21.54 3.43
C ALA A 154 -1.58 22.68 3.41
N ASP A 155 -2.24 22.96 4.54
CA ASP A 155 -3.31 23.95 4.60
C ASP A 155 -2.82 25.37 4.35
N THR A 156 -1.58 25.65 4.75
CA THR A 156 -0.96 26.96 4.60
C THR A 156 -0.10 27.04 3.33
N HIS A 157 0.69 26.01 3.05
CA HIS A 157 1.81 26.11 2.10
C HIS A 157 1.52 25.50 0.73
N LEU A 158 0.57 24.58 0.60
CA LEU A 158 0.39 23.83 -0.65
C LEU A 158 -0.03 24.77 -1.79
N ALA A 159 -1.09 25.55 -1.60
CA ALA A 159 -1.60 26.47 -2.61
C ALA A 159 -0.56 27.52 -3.04
N GLN A 160 0.12 28.14 -2.07
CA GLN A 160 1.19 29.11 -2.32
C GLN A 160 2.31 28.53 -3.18
N ARG A 161 2.65 27.24 -2.95
CA ARG A 161 3.70 26.56 -3.70
C ARG A 161 3.25 26.05 -5.07
N LEU A 162 1.95 25.87 -5.26
CA LEU A 162 1.42 25.43 -6.53
C LEU A 162 1.46 26.54 -7.58
N GLY A 163 1.46 27.83 -7.24
CA GLY A 163 1.77 28.92 -8.18
C GLY A 163 0.79 29.08 -9.36
N LYS A 164 0.73 30.29 -9.92
CA LYS A 164 -0.22 30.59 -10.99
C LYS A 164 0.12 29.87 -12.29
N GLY A 165 -0.88 29.26 -12.92
CA GLY A 165 -0.81 28.56 -14.20
C GLY A 165 -0.27 27.13 -14.14
N THR A 166 0.13 26.63 -12.97
CA THR A 166 0.74 25.30 -12.81
C THR A 166 -0.25 24.19 -13.16
N LYS A 167 0.21 23.24 -13.99
CA LYS A 167 -0.58 22.05 -14.35
C LYS A 167 -0.49 21.01 -13.22
N VAL A 168 -1.62 20.65 -12.64
CA VAL A 168 -1.67 19.77 -11.46
C VAL A 168 -2.49 18.52 -11.75
N ASP A 169 -1.93 17.35 -11.42
CA ASP A 169 -2.71 16.13 -11.23
C ASP A 169 -2.76 15.80 -9.72
N VAL A 170 -3.90 15.35 -9.24
CA VAL A 170 -4.14 15.02 -7.84
C VAL A 170 -4.42 13.53 -7.73
N TYR A 171 -3.78 12.88 -6.76
CA TYR A 171 -3.95 11.47 -6.44
C TYR A 171 -4.32 11.34 -4.96
N HIS A 172 -5.53 10.88 -4.69
CA HIS A 172 -6.06 10.68 -3.34
C HIS A 172 -6.12 9.18 -3.05
N ILE A 173 -5.09 8.69 -2.34
CA ILE A 173 -4.88 7.27 -2.03
C ILE A 173 -4.90 6.96 -0.53
N ALA A 174 -4.76 7.98 0.33
CA ALA A 174 -4.88 7.87 1.79
C ALA A 174 -6.08 8.64 2.36
N PRO A 175 -6.53 8.39 3.61
CA PRO A 175 -7.66 9.11 4.20
C PRO A 175 -7.28 10.57 4.39
N SER A 176 -8.11 11.51 3.94
CA SER A 176 -7.79 12.95 3.99
C SER A 176 -8.96 13.78 4.46
N GLN A 177 -8.67 15.00 4.94
CA GLN A 177 -9.70 15.98 5.28
C GLN A 177 -10.37 16.49 4.01
N GLU A 178 -11.70 16.57 4.01
CA GLU A 178 -12.50 17.03 2.86
C GLU A 178 -12.01 18.37 2.31
N HIS A 179 -11.62 19.30 3.18
CA HIS A 179 -11.21 20.62 2.73
C HIS A 179 -9.92 20.64 1.92
N HIS A 180 -9.01 19.66 2.05
CA HIS A 180 -7.79 19.65 1.24
C HIS A 180 -8.11 19.48 -0.25
N MET A 181 -9.03 18.57 -0.57
CA MET A 181 -9.49 18.35 -1.94
C MET A 181 -10.30 19.55 -2.45
N ASN A 182 -11.20 20.09 -1.62
CA ASN A 182 -11.99 21.26 -1.98
C ASN A 182 -11.10 22.49 -2.25
N LYS A 183 -10.08 22.74 -1.43
CA LYS A 183 -9.10 23.83 -1.64
C LYS A 183 -8.41 23.72 -3.00
N LEU A 184 -8.04 22.52 -3.43
CA LEU A 184 -7.43 22.30 -4.75
C LEU A 184 -8.44 22.49 -5.89
N ALA A 185 -9.68 22.01 -5.72
CA ALA A 185 -10.74 22.14 -6.71
C ALA A 185 -11.26 23.60 -6.86
N ASP A 186 -11.15 24.39 -5.80
CA ASP A 186 -11.57 25.80 -5.77
C ASP A 186 -10.43 26.77 -6.16
N ASN A 187 -9.19 26.29 -6.26
CA ASN A 187 -8.02 27.11 -6.58
C ASN A 187 -7.94 27.45 -8.08
N LYS A 188 -8.41 28.64 -8.45
CA LYS A 188 -8.40 29.14 -9.83
C LYS A 188 -7.01 29.53 -10.35
N ASP A 189 -6.01 29.64 -9.48
CA ASP A 189 -4.65 29.94 -9.91
C ASP A 189 -3.97 28.73 -10.54
N ILE A 190 -4.40 27.51 -10.26
CA ILE A 190 -3.84 26.30 -10.86
C ILE A 190 -4.64 25.82 -12.08
N LYS A 191 -3.99 25.01 -12.92
CA LYS A 191 -4.62 24.28 -14.02
C LYS A 191 -4.75 22.80 -13.63
N LEU A 192 -5.81 22.48 -12.90
CA LEU A 192 -6.13 21.10 -12.58
C LEU A 192 -6.41 20.32 -13.87
N ARG A 193 -5.78 19.14 -14.00
CA ARG A 193 -5.90 18.26 -15.18
C ARG A 193 -6.61 16.96 -14.84
N THR A 194 -6.22 16.34 -13.75
CA THR A 194 -6.85 15.10 -13.29
C THR A 194 -6.94 15.10 -11.77
N VAL A 195 -8.07 14.63 -11.27
CA VAL A 195 -8.24 14.21 -9.89
C VAL A 195 -8.52 12.72 -9.91
N HIS A 196 -7.63 11.94 -9.34
CA HIS A 196 -7.83 10.52 -9.10
C HIS A 196 -8.16 10.30 -7.64
N HIS A 197 -9.21 9.52 -7.40
CA HIS A 197 -9.57 9.04 -6.07
C HIS A 197 -9.68 7.51 -6.08
N LEU A 198 -9.01 6.89 -5.11
CA LEU A 198 -9.12 5.48 -4.82
C LEU A 198 -10.18 5.24 -3.73
N SER A 199 -11.38 4.84 -4.12
CA SER A 199 -12.45 4.48 -3.18
C SER A 199 -12.11 3.17 -2.45
N GLY A 200 -12.03 3.21 -1.13
CA GLY A 200 -11.65 2.07 -0.31
C GLY A 200 -11.41 2.45 1.14
N TYR A 201 -11.07 1.45 1.97
CA TYR A 201 -10.76 1.65 3.40
C TYR A 201 -9.67 2.70 3.61
N ASN A 202 -8.75 2.82 2.65
CA ASN A 202 -7.58 3.69 2.71
C ASN A 202 -7.86 5.11 2.23
N SER A 203 -9.05 5.54 1.77
CA SER A 203 -9.24 6.94 1.33
C SER A 203 -10.55 7.56 1.77
N ASN A 204 -11.08 7.09 2.91
CA ASN A 204 -12.32 7.65 3.46
C ASN A 204 -12.11 9.13 3.83
N LEU A 205 -13.08 9.97 3.44
CA LEU A 205 -13.13 11.38 3.85
C LEU A 205 -13.76 11.58 5.25
N HIS A 206 -14.35 10.53 5.80
CA HIS A 206 -15.09 10.56 7.06
C HIS A 206 -14.80 9.29 7.87
N SER A 207 -14.80 9.41 9.19
CA SER A 207 -14.74 8.28 10.14
C SER A 207 -16.07 7.53 10.18
N GLY A 208 -16.49 6.93 9.05
CA GLY A 208 -17.78 6.26 8.96
C GLY A 208 -17.87 5.25 7.83
N THR A 209 -18.72 4.23 8.00
CA THR A 209 -18.99 3.21 6.98
C THR A 209 -20.09 3.60 5.99
N ASN A 210 -20.66 4.80 6.12
CA ASN A 210 -21.77 5.23 5.27
C ASN A 210 -21.24 5.73 3.91
N ARG A 211 -21.58 5.00 2.84
CA ARG A 211 -21.18 5.32 1.45
C ARG A 211 -21.98 6.45 0.84
N GLU A 212 -23.16 6.77 1.35
CA GLU A 212 -24.01 7.84 0.77
C GLU A 212 -23.41 9.24 0.92
N PRO A 213 -22.88 9.65 2.09
CA PRO A 213 -22.13 10.89 2.22
C PRO A 213 -20.93 10.96 1.27
N GLU A 214 -20.23 9.84 1.08
CA GLU A 214 -19.08 9.74 0.19
C GLU A 214 -19.47 10.02 -1.27
N LEU A 215 -20.54 9.39 -1.77
CA LEU A 215 -21.06 9.60 -3.12
C LEU A 215 -21.58 11.03 -3.33
N LYS A 216 -22.26 11.59 -2.32
CA LYS A 216 -22.72 12.99 -2.35
C LYS A 216 -21.53 13.94 -2.42
N HIS A 217 -20.49 13.68 -1.62
CA HIS A 217 -19.25 14.43 -1.68
C HIS A 217 -18.60 14.34 -3.07
N TRP A 218 -18.45 13.13 -3.65
CA TRP A 218 -17.85 12.99 -4.99
C TRP A 218 -18.65 13.67 -6.09
N GLY A 219 -19.99 13.63 -6.00
CA GLY A 219 -20.86 14.39 -6.89
C GLY A 219 -20.64 15.90 -6.78
N SER A 220 -20.54 16.42 -5.55
CA SER A 220 -20.25 17.83 -5.26
C SER A 220 -18.86 18.23 -5.76
N LEU A 221 -17.83 17.44 -5.45
CA LEU A 221 -16.45 17.68 -5.89
C LEU A 221 -16.34 17.70 -7.41
N ASN A 222 -16.98 16.77 -8.12
CA ASN A 222 -17.00 16.77 -9.57
C ASN A 222 -17.63 18.06 -10.14
N SER A 223 -18.75 18.51 -9.57
CA SER A 223 -19.39 19.76 -9.98
C SER A 223 -18.48 20.97 -9.75
N ARG A 224 -17.79 21.04 -8.60
CA ARG A 224 -16.79 22.09 -8.29
C ARG A 224 -15.62 22.07 -9.27
N ILE A 225 -15.04 20.89 -9.50
CA ILE A 225 -13.95 20.70 -10.46
C ILE A 225 -14.39 21.16 -11.85
N LYS A 226 -15.57 20.77 -12.32
CA LYS A 226 -16.03 21.17 -13.67
C LYS A 226 -16.35 22.66 -13.76
N ALA A 227 -16.79 23.30 -12.68
CA ALA A 227 -17.02 24.74 -12.64
C ALA A 227 -15.71 25.55 -12.73
N ASN A 228 -14.68 25.17 -11.97
CA ASN A 228 -13.42 25.91 -11.89
C ASN A 228 -12.37 25.43 -12.92
N HIS A 229 -12.45 24.17 -13.33
CA HIS A 229 -11.50 23.48 -14.20
C HIS A 229 -12.25 22.60 -15.22
N PRO A 230 -12.93 23.19 -16.23
CA PRO A 230 -13.83 22.46 -17.13
C PRO A 230 -13.16 21.31 -17.91
N LYS A 231 -11.85 21.41 -18.14
CA LYS A 231 -11.03 20.41 -18.83
C LYS A 231 -10.43 19.33 -17.91
N ALA A 232 -10.65 19.41 -16.60
CA ALA A 232 -10.12 18.44 -15.66
C ALA A 232 -10.99 17.19 -15.57
N ASP A 233 -10.37 16.02 -15.46
CA ASP A 233 -11.09 14.74 -15.29
C ASP A 233 -11.11 14.29 -13.84
N LEU A 234 -12.25 13.75 -13.39
CA LEU A 234 -12.36 13.00 -12.14
C LEU A 234 -12.37 11.50 -12.46
N LEU A 235 -11.34 10.81 -11.99
CA LEU A 235 -11.14 9.37 -12.16
C LEU A 235 -11.38 8.67 -10.82
N LEU A 236 -12.26 7.66 -10.84
CA LEU A 236 -12.57 6.88 -9.64
C LEU A 236 -12.15 5.43 -9.87
N SER A 237 -11.44 4.87 -8.90
CA SER A 237 -11.08 3.45 -8.86
C SER A 237 -11.41 2.86 -7.49
N ALA A 238 -11.65 1.56 -7.37
CA ALA A 238 -11.95 0.95 -6.07
C ALA A 238 -11.39 -0.47 -5.98
N THR A 239 -10.72 -0.85 -4.90
CA THR A 239 -9.98 -2.13 -4.81
C THR A 239 -10.78 -3.39 -5.17
N PRO A 240 -12.01 -3.63 -4.67
CA PRO A 240 -12.72 -4.88 -4.98
C PRO A 240 -13.40 -4.86 -6.36
N VAL A 241 -13.56 -3.68 -6.97
CA VAL A 241 -14.16 -3.49 -8.31
C VAL A 241 -13.09 -3.34 -9.41
N THR A 242 -11.91 -2.85 -9.04
CA THR A 242 -10.77 -2.60 -9.93
C THR A 242 -9.85 -3.81 -10.02
N PHE A 243 -9.94 -4.78 -9.11
CA PHE A 243 -9.28 -6.09 -9.25
C PHE A 243 -10.20 -7.27 -8.86
N ASN A 244 -10.52 -8.18 -9.81
CA ASN A 244 -11.29 -9.41 -9.51
C ASN A 244 -10.47 -10.45 -8.70
N ASP A 245 -9.18 -10.20 -8.50
CA ASP A 245 -8.24 -11.00 -7.71
C ASP A 245 -7.39 -10.05 -6.84
N GLN A 246 -7.17 -10.37 -5.56
CA GLN A 246 -6.21 -9.67 -4.70
C GLN A 246 -4.77 -9.69 -5.25
N GLY A 247 -4.51 -10.46 -6.30
CA GLY A 247 -3.30 -10.47 -7.09
C GLY A 247 -2.96 -9.13 -7.76
N GLY A 248 -3.94 -8.23 -7.94
CA GLY A 248 -3.72 -6.85 -8.38
C GLY A 248 -3.33 -5.90 -7.23
N SER A 249 -3.90 -6.09 -6.04
CA SER A 249 -3.63 -5.25 -4.86
C SER A 249 -2.37 -5.65 -4.09
N THR A 250 -1.88 -6.88 -4.29
CA THR A 250 -0.69 -7.41 -3.61
C THR A 250 0.30 -7.98 -4.62
N GLN A 251 1.59 -8.00 -4.31
CA GLN A 251 2.63 -8.60 -5.15
C GLN A 251 3.44 -9.66 -4.38
N PRO A 252 3.92 -10.73 -5.05
CA PRO A 252 4.78 -11.71 -4.41
C PRO A 252 6.02 -11.06 -3.80
N TYR A 253 6.31 -11.36 -2.53
CA TYR A 253 7.42 -10.77 -1.79
C TYR A 253 8.77 -10.96 -2.50
N LYS A 254 9.01 -12.15 -3.08
CA LYS A 254 10.21 -12.44 -3.88
C LYS A 254 10.41 -11.44 -5.03
N LYS A 255 9.34 -10.97 -5.67
CA LYS A 255 9.43 -9.97 -6.75
C LYS A 255 9.76 -8.59 -6.23
N LEU A 256 9.30 -8.25 -5.03
CA LEU A 256 9.51 -6.95 -4.40
C LEU A 256 10.92 -6.80 -3.84
N LYS A 257 11.55 -7.89 -3.35
CA LYS A 257 12.94 -7.90 -2.86
C LYS A 257 13.96 -7.35 -3.85
N ASN A 258 13.74 -7.56 -5.15
CA ASN A 258 14.67 -7.11 -6.19
C ASN A 258 14.45 -5.63 -6.58
N VAL A 259 13.42 -4.98 -6.03
CA VAL A 259 12.98 -3.64 -6.44
C VAL A 259 13.05 -2.67 -5.26
N TYR A 260 12.48 -3.02 -4.13
CA TYR A 260 12.35 -2.11 -2.99
C TYR A 260 13.38 -2.41 -1.90
N PRO A 261 13.73 -1.40 -1.09
CA PRO A 261 14.76 -1.58 -0.10
C PRO A 261 14.29 -2.49 1.03
N ALA A 262 15.21 -3.32 1.55
CA ALA A 262 14.87 -4.42 2.45
C ALA A 262 14.17 -3.92 3.74
N ASN A 263 14.63 -2.82 4.33
CA ASN A 263 14.05 -2.25 5.55
C ASN A 263 12.58 -1.82 5.36
N HIS A 264 12.23 -1.24 4.21
CA HIS A 264 10.83 -0.88 3.88
C HIS A 264 9.96 -2.12 3.68
N LEU A 265 10.51 -3.18 3.08
CA LEU A 265 9.80 -4.44 2.95
C LEU A 265 9.59 -5.13 4.31
N GLU A 266 10.57 -5.05 5.21
CA GLU A 266 10.44 -5.56 6.58
C GLU A 266 9.44 -4.74 7.41
N ALA A 267 9.37 -3.43 7.21
CA ALA A 267 8.31 -2.59 7.79
C ALA A 267 6.92 -3.04 7.29
N ALA A 268 6.77 -3.27 5.99
CA ALA A 268 5.51 -3.73 5.40
C ALA A 268 5.07 -5.11 5.88
N LYS A 269 6.01 -6.01 6.18
CA LYS A 269 5.70 -7.31 6.79
C LYS A 269 5.03 -7.16 8.16
N LYS A 270 5.39 -6.12 8.90
CA LYS A 270 4.86 -5.81 10.24
C LYS A 270 3.53 -5.04 10.21
N ASP A 271 2.91 -4.91 9.03
CA ASP A 271 1.58 -4.33 8.95
C ASP A 271 0.57 -5.15 9.80
N PRO A 272 -0.17 -4.49 10.71
CA PRO A 272 -1.03 -5.15 11.68
C PRO A 272 -2.41 -5.51 11.13
N PHE A 273 -2.68 -5.33 9.83
CA PHE A 273 -3.94 -5.68 9.19
C PHE A 273 -4.39 -7.12 9.49
N HIS A 274 -3.47 -8.08 9.39
CA HIS A 274 -3.75 -9.50 9.61
C HIS A 274 -4.07 -9.77 11.07
N GLN A 275 -3.22 -9.29 11.99
CA GLN A 275 -3.43 -9.41 13.44
C GLN A 275 -4.78 -8.83 13.84
N ARG A 276 -5.05 -7.56 13.48
CA ARG A 276 -6.30 -6.87 13.83
C ARG A 276 -7.53 -7.57 13.28
N SER A 277 -7.45 -8.13 12.07
CA SER A 277 -8.57 -8.86 11.46
C SER A 277 -8.84 -10.17 12.20
N LEU A 278 -7.79 -10.88 12.61
CA LEU A 278 -7.89 -12.09 13.40
C LEU A 278 -8.39 -11.83 14.83
N GLU A 279 -7.90 -10.80 15.50
CA GLU A 279 -8.37 -10.39 16.84
C GLU A 279 -9.83 -9.93 16.82
N LYS A 280 -10.25 -9.21 15.77
CA LYS A 280 -11.68 -8.88 15.58
C LYS A 280 -12.53 -10.12 15.40
N ALA A 281 -12.03 -11.13 14.70
CA ALA A 281 -12.71 -12.41 14.59
C ALA A 281 -12.75 -13.12 15.95
N GLU A 282 -11.65 -13.12 16.70
CA GLU A 282 -11.54 -13.77 18.02
C GLU A 282 -12.54 -13.18 19.02
N ASN A 283 -12.62 -11.85 19.10
CA ASN A 283 -13.58 -11.16 19.97
C ASN A 283 -15.03 -11.50 19.59
N TYR A 284 -15.29 -11.73 18.31
CA TYR A 284 -16.61 -12.15 17.84
C TYR A 284 -16.90 -13.62 18.18
N LEU A 285 -15.89 -14.48 18.15
CA LEU A 285 -16.01 -15.91 18.45
C LEU A 285 -16.04 -16.23 19.95
N GLY A 286 -15.59 -15.30 20.81
CA GLY A 286 -15.56 -15.49 22.26
C GLY A 286 -16.82 -16.12 22.87
N PRO A 287 -18.04 -15.60 22.57
CA PRO A 287 -19.29 -16.20 23.03
C PRO A 287 -19.56 -17.62 22.49
N HIS A 288 -19.06 -17.95 21.30
CA HIS A 288 -19.27 -19.24 20.64
C HIS A 288 -18.32 -20.34 21.13
N ARG A 289 -17.22 -19.99 21.81
CA ARG A 289 -16.27 -20.96 22.37
C ARG A 289 -16.85 -21.82 23.49
N GLN A 290 -17.86 -21.33 24.21
CA GLN A 290 -18.43 -22.04 25.35
C GLN A 290 -19.21 -23.31 24.96
N GLY A 291 -19.48 -23.52 23.66
CA GLY A 291 -20.21 -24.69 23.15
C GLY A 291 -19.51 -25.48 22.03
N GLY A 292 -18.22 -25.23 21.72
CA GLY A 292 -17.56 -25.93 20.61
C GLY A 292 -16.03 -25.93 20.63
N ASN A 293 -15.44 -26.89 19.91
CA ASN A 293 -13.98 -27.04 19.70
C ASN A 293 -13.43 -26.02 18.68
N ILE A 294 -13.51 -24.73 18.98
CA ILE A 294 -12.89 -23.67 18.17
C ILE A 294 -11.44 -23.49 18.64
N PRO A 295 -10.42 -23.67 17.78
CA PRO A 295 -9.03 -23.43 18.13
C PRO A 295 -8.82 -22.01 18.69
N HIS A 296 -7.92 -21.83 19.66
CA HIS A 296 -7.51 -20.49 20.09
C HIS A 296 -6.78 -19.77 18.96
N LEU A 297 -7.00 -18.45 18.83
CA LEU A 297 -6.23 -17.66 17.86
C LEU A 297 -4.72 -17.78 18.11
N HIS A 298 -4.31 -17.76 19.38
CA HIS A 298 -2.92 -17.94 19.76
C HIS A 298 -2.60 -19.45 19.87
N PRO A 299 -1.64 -19.99 19.09
CA PRO A 299 -1.28 -21.42 19.11
C PRO A 299 -0.67 -21.88 20.45
N GLY A 300 -0.24 -20.95 21.31
CA GLY A 300 0.69 -21.20 22.40
C GLY A 300 0.13 -21.21 23.82
N ALA A 301 -1.15 -21.54 24.07
CA ALA A 301 -1.55 -21.84 25.45
C ALA A 301 -0.88 -23.12 25.99
N HIS A 302 -0.48 -24.05 25.11
CA HIS A 302 0.09 -25.35 25.47
C HIS A 302 1.38 -25.73 24.71
N ASP A 303 1.85 -24.90 23.77
CA ASP A 303 3.10 -25.11 23.03
C ASP A 303 4.21 -24.19 23.55
N SER A 304 5.21 -24.79 24.21
CA SER A 304 6.38 -24.10 24.75
C SER A 304 7.18 -23.30 23.71
N GLN A 305 7.13 -23.66 22.42
CA GLN A 305 7.90 -22.96 21.37
C GLN A 305 7.28 -21.61 20.97
N HIS A 306 5.99 -21.44 21.21
CA HIS A 306 5.23 -20.26 20.80
C HIS A 306 4.62 -19.49 21.98
N ALA A 307 4.67 -20.05 23.20
CA ALA A 307 4.27 -19.40 24.43
C ALA A 307 4.96 -18.02 24.58
N GLY A 308 4.16 -17.00 24.91
CA GLY A 308 4.64 -15.63 25.17
C GLY A 308 5.05 -14.82 23.93
N LYS A 309 5.09 -15.40 22.72
CA LYS A 309 5.41 -14.64 21.50
C LYS A 309 4.24 -13.72 21.10
N PRO A 310 4.51 -12.45 20.70
CA PRO A 310 3.45 -11.57 20.19
C PRO A 310 2.75 -12.17 18.96
N LEU A 311 1.44 -11.99 18.84
CA LEU A 311 0.65 -12.55 17.74
C LEU A 311 1.16 -12.11 16.35
N GLN A 312 1.55 -10.84 16.19
CA GLN A 312 2.16 -10.36 14.94
C GLN A 312 3.41 -11.14 14.54
N HIS A 313 4.24 -11.52 15.52
CA HIS A 313 5.46 -12.29 15.25
C HIS A 313 5.11 -13.68 14.69
N LEU A 314 4.14 -14.37 15.31
CA LEU A 314 3.66 -15.68 14.86
C LEU A 314 3.01 -15.61 13.48
N ILE A 315 2.21 -14.58 13.23
CA ILE A 315 1.63 -14.32 11.90
C ILE A 315 2.72 -14.12 10.86
N ASN A 316 3.76 -13.35 11.18
CA ASN A 316 4.88 -13.12 10.26
C ASN A 316 5.67 -14.40 9.97
N GLN A 317 5.94 -15.22 10.99
CA GLN A 317 6.58 -16.52 10.84
C GLN A 317 5.76 -17.44 9.91
N ALA A 318 4.45 -17.54 10.14
CA ALA A 318 3.55 -18.33 9.29
C ALA A 318 3.49 -17.81 7.84
N ARG A 319 3.43 -16.48 7.67
CA ARG A 319 3.28 -15.85 6.35
C ARG A 319 4.54 -15.89 5.50
N PHE A 320 5.72 -15.72 6.11
CA PHE A 320 6.97 -15.51 5.36
C PHE A 320 7.95 -16.68 5.50
N ASP A 321 8.14 -17.19 6.72
CA ASP A 321 9.20 -18.17 7.00
C ASP A 321 8.72 -19.59 6.65
N GLU A 322 7.58 -20.02 7.19
CA GLU A 322 6.99 -21.34 6.92
C GLU A 322 6.50 -21.48 5.48
N ALA A 323 6.15 -20.38 4.82
CA ALA A 323 5.64 -20.40 3.45
C ALA A 323 6.63 -20.99 2.43
N GLN A 324 7.93 -21.01 2.75
CA GLN A 324 9.00 -21.60 1.93
C GLN A 324 9.34 -23.05 2.31
N GLN A 325 8.83 -23.56 3.43
CA GLN A 325 9.17 -24.89 3.96
C GLN A 325 8.29 -25.99 3.34
N PRO A 326 8.63 -27.28 3.40
CA PRO A 326 7.71 -28.39 3.07
C PRO A 326 6.41 -28.37 3.90
N LYS A 327 5.31 -28.97 3.43
CA LYS A 327 3.98 -28.88 4.09
C LYS A 327 3.98 -29.35 5.55
N ASP A 328 4.68 -30.44 5.83
CA ASP A 328 4.88 -31.04 7.16
C ASP A 328 5.64 -30.14 8.16
N LYS A 329 6.26 -29.05 7.67
CA LYS A 329 7.02 -28.08 8.47
C LYS A 329 6.34 -26.71 8.53
N ARG A 330 5.01 -26.68 8.51
CA ARG A 330 4.22 -25.43 8.53
C ARG A 330 3.17 -25.37 9.65
N PRO A 331 3.53 -25.70 10.91
CA PRO A 331 2.57 -25.83 11.99
C PRO A 331 1.78 -24.54 12.25
N LEU A 332 2.38 -23.35 12.13
CA LEU A 332 1.66 -22.10 12.34
C LEU A 332 0.68 -21.81 11.20
N ARG A 333 1.05 -22.09 9.94
CA ARG A 333 0.12 -21.93 8.81
C ARG A 333 -1.07 -22.88 8.96
N ASP A 334 -0.83 -24.12 9.36
CA ASP A 334 -1.89 -25.10 9.57
C ASP A 334 -2.80 -24.69 10.74
N HIS A 335 -2.21 -24.18 11.83
CA HIS A 335 -2.96 -23.60 12.94
C HIS A 335 -3.87 -22.45 12.51
N PHE A 336 -3.34 -21.44 11.82
CA PHE A 336 -4.15 -20.30 11.37
C PHE A 336 -5.19 -20.69 10.33
N ASN A 337 -4.90 -21.64 9.43
CA ASN A 337 -5.89 -22.16 8.49
C ASN A 337 -7.01 -22.89 9.23
N LYS A 338 -6.69 -23.75 10.20
CA LYS A 338 -7.68 -24.43 11.04
C LYS A 338 -8.54 -23.42 11.80
N TYR A 339 -7.92 -22.43 12.45
CA TYR A 339 -8.66 -21.35 13.10
C TYR A 339 -9.64 -20.67 12.14
N LEU A 340 -9.19 -20.32 10.93
CA LEU A 340 -10.03 -19.68 9.92
C LEU A 340 -11.15 -20.59 9.38
N ASP A 341 -10.92 -21.91 9.29
CA ASP A 341 -11.95 -22.88 8.88
C ASP A 341 -13.11 -22.95 9.89
N HIS A 342 -12.85 -22.74 11.18
CA HIS A 342 -13.89 -22.61 12.20
C HIS A 342 -14.47 -21.20 12.27
N ALA A 343 -13.63 -20.16 12.17
CA ALA A 343 -14.05 -18.77 12.31
C ALA A 343 -14.95 -18.30 11.16
N LEU A 344 -14.60 -18.64 9.91
CA LEU A 344 -15.25 -18.09 8.72
C LEU A 344 -16.73 -18.47 8.60
N PRO A 345 -17.16 -19.73 8.81
CA PRO A 345 -18.57 -20.09 8.77
C PRO A 345 -19.40 -19.30 9.76
N ILE A 346 -18.95 -19.17 11.01
CA ILE A 346 -19.66 -18.46 12.09
C ILE A 346 -19.77 -16.96 11.76
N VAL A 347 -18.65 -16.34 11.37
CA VAL A 347 -18.63 -14.93 10.96
C VAL A 347 -19.51 -14.70 9.71
N LYS A 348 -19.65 -15.69 8.82
CA LYS A 348 -20.56 -15.60 7.65
C LYS A 348 -22.03 -15.85 7.99
N SER A 349 -22.37 -16.78 8.87
CA SER A 349 -23.77 -17.07 9.20
C SER A 349 -24.37 -15.99 10.08
N GLU A 350 -23.62 -15.51 11.07
CA GLU A 350 -24.15 -14.66 12.14
C GLU A 350 -23.74 -13.19 11.98
N ALA A 351 -22.54 -12.96 11.43
CA ALA A 351 -22.00 -11.63 11.23
C ALA A 351 -22.20 -11.09 9.82
N HIS A 352 -22.73 -11.83 8.84
CA HIS A 352 -22.86 -11.28 7.48
C HIS A 352 -23.82 -10.09 7.41
N GLN A 353 -24.81 -10.02 8.31
CA GLN A 353 -25.69 -8.85 8.42
C GLN A 353 -25.05 -7.70 9.22
N LYS A 354 -24.26 -7.99 10.26
CA LYS A 354 -23.69 -6.98 11.19
C LYS A 354 -22.28 -6.51 10.80
N HIS A 355 -21.48 -7.39 10.22
CA HIS A 355 -20.05 -7.23 9.89
C HIS A 355 -19.66 -7.87 8.53
N PRO A 356 -20.37 -7.59 7.42
CA PRO A 356 -20.05 -8.18 6.11
C PRO A 356 -18.59 -7.94 5.66
N LYS A 357 -18.00 -6.81 6.09
CA LYS A 357 -16.60 -6.48 5.80
C LYS A 357 -15.60 -7.42 6.48
N LEU A 358 -15.88 -7.86 7.71
CA LEU A 358 -14.97 -8.77 8.43
C LEU A 358 -14.95 -10.14 7.75
N ALA A 359 -16.13 -10.70 7.43
CA ALA A 359 -16.26 -11.96 6.71
C ALA A 359 -15.48 -11.92 5.38
N TYR A 360 -15.64 -10.84 4.61
CA TYR A 360 -14.93 -10.64 3.35
C TYR A 360 -13.40 -10.59 3.55
N ARG A 361 -12.91 -9.81 4.53
CA ARG A 361 -11.47 -9.68 4.83
C ARG A 361 -10.84 -11.00 5.24
N LEU A 362 -11.52 -11.75 6.11
CA LEU A 362 -11.03 -13.06 6.55
C LEU A 362 -10.96 -14.02 5.38
N ALA A 363 -11.98 -14.06 4.53
CA ALA A 363 -12.08 -15.01 3.42
C ALA A 363 -11.09 -14.70 2.30
N ASN A 364 -10.94 -13.42 1.93
CA ASN A 364 -10.21 -13.02 0.72
C ASN A 364 -8.82 -12.44 1.01
N GLY A 365 -8.57 -11.88 2.19
CA GLY A 365 -7.25 -11.32 2.56
C GLY A 365 -6.49 -12.23 3.51
N VAL A 366 -7.06 -12.48 4.69
CA VAL A 366 -6.35 -13.18 5.77
C VAL A 366 -6.11 -14.65 5.44
N ARG A 367 -7.12 -15.38 4.94
CA ARG A 367 -6.95 -16.79 4.52
C ARG A 367 -5.91 -16.96 3.43
N GLU A 368 -5.84 -16.02 2.48
CA GLU A 368 -4.85 -16.07 1.41
C GLU A 368 -3.42 -15.96 1.93
N ALA A 369 -3.20 -15.18 2.99
CA ALA A 369 -1.88 -15.02 3.61
C ALA A 369 -1.30 -16.34 4.15
N PHE A 370 -2.17 -17.30 4.53
CA PHE A 370 -1.78 -18.60 5.09
C PHE A 370 -1.93 -19.78 4.12
N THR A 371 -2.49 -19.54 2.92
CA THR A 371 -2.65 -20.58 1.88
C THR A 371 -1.76 -20.34 0.65
N LYS A 372 -1.49 -19.09 0.30
CA LYS A 372 -0.66 -18.72 -0.86
C LYS A 372 0.79 -18.40 -0.46
N SER A 373 1.67 -18.27 -1.46
CA SER A 373 3.04 -17.74 -1.27
C SER A 373 3.03 -16.34 -0.66
N PRO A 374 4.11 -15.90 0.02
CA PRO A 374 4.11 -14.60 0.71
C PRO A 374 3.91 -13.44 -0.26
N ARG A 375 3.01 -12.53 0.10
CA ARG A 375 2.69 -11.30 -0.66
C ARG A 375 2.68 -10.09 0.26
N LEU A 376 2.99 -8.93 -0.30
CA LEU A 376 2.82 -7.63 0.34
C LEU A 376 1.87 -6.77 -0.49
N GLU A 377 1.15 -5.88 0.19
CA GLU A 377 0.25 -4.92 -0.43
C GLU A 377 1.04 -3.84 -1.18
N VAL A 378 0.63 -3.57 -2.42
CA VAL A 378 1.15 -2.49 -3.27
C VAL A 378 0.01 -1.82 -4.06
N CYS A 379 -1.20 -1.88 -3.51
CA CYS A 379 -2.46 -1.61 -4.18
C CYS A 379 -2.47 -0.21 -4.84
N ASP A 380 -2.11 0.80 -4.07
CA ASP A 380 -2.16 2.20 -4.50
C ASP A 380 -1.22 2.47 -5.66
N GLY A 381 -0.03 1.88 -5.64
CA GLY A 381 0.92 1.97 -6.74
C GLY A 381 0.44 1.31 -8.02
N VAL A 382 -0.32 0.21 -7.93
CA VAL A 382 -0.95 -0.39 -9.11
C VAL A 382 -2.06 0.52 -9.64
N HIS A 383 -2.95 1.01 -8.78
CA HIS A 383 -4.02 1.94 -9.17
C HIS A 383 -3.50 3.21 -9.87
N ILE A 384 -2.47 3.83 -9.30
CA ILE A 384 -1.85 5.03 -9.87
C ILE A 384 -1.21 4.74 -11.23
N ALA A 385 -0.61 3.57 -11.40
CA ALA A 385 -0.10 3.17 -12.70
C ALA A 385 -1.20 2.93 -13.72
N CYS A 386 -2.35 2.36 -13.32
CA CYS A 386 -3.54 2.27 -14.17
C CYS A 386 -3.95 3.65 -14.67
N VAL A 387 -4.05 4.61 -13.75
CA VAL A 387 -4.44 5.98 -14.04
C VAL A 387 -3.45 6.65 -14.99
N ASN A 388 -2.15 6.50 -14.74
CA ASN A 388 -1.11 7.04 -15.62
C ASN A 388 -1.16 6.42 -17.03
N ALA A 389 -1.47 5.12 -17.14
CA ALA A 389 -1.62 4.45 -18.43
C ALA A 389 -2.83 5.01 -19.19
N VAL A 390 -3.96 5.22 -18.50
CA VAL A 390 -5.16 5.81 -19.07
C VAL A 390 -4.94 7.25 -19.53
N GLN A 391 -4.28 8.08 -18.74
CA GLN A 391 -3.98 9.46 -19.11
C GLN A 391 -3.07 9.59 -20.34
N LYS A 392 -2.36 8.52 -20.74
CA LYS A 392 -1.56 8.49 -21.97
C LYS A 392 -2.39 8.15 -23.21
N ARG A 393 -3.57 7.55 -23.03
CA ARG A 393 -4.46 7.21 -24.15
C ARG A 393 -5.15 8.49 -24.65
N LYS A 394 -5.26 8.64 -25.97
CA LYS A 394 -5.97 9.77 -26.60
C LYS A 394 -7.49 9.58 -26.58
N ASP A 395 -7.96 8.34 -26.42
CA ASP A 395 -9.37 7.98 -26.28
C ASP A 395 -9.75 7.90 -24.80
N HIS A 396 -10.43 8.93 -24.30
CA HIS A 396 -11.00 8.94 -22.96
C HIS A 396 -12.35 8.18 -22.88
N SER A 397 -12.67 7.35 -23.88
CA SER A 397 -13.94 6.60 -23.93
C SER A 397 -13.96 5.45 -22.92
N ALA A 398 -14.93 5.55 -22.01
CA ALA A 398 -15.59 4.53 -21.19
C ALA A 398 -14.77 3.28 -20.82
N VAL A 399 -14.31 3.28 -19.55
CA VAL A 399 -13.85 2.12 -18.79
C VAL A 399 -12.60 1.43 -19.35
N VAL A 400 -11.44 1.73 -18.75
CA VAL A 400 -10.23 0.94 -19.01
C VAL A 400 -10.13 -0.13 -17.94
N SER A 401 -10.41 -1.37 -18.34
CA SER A 401 -10.05 -2.54 -17.55
C SER A 401 -8.57 -2.86 -17.80
N GLY A 402 -7.80 -3.15 -16.75
CA GLY A 402 -6.39 -3.47 -16.90
C GLY A 402 -5.87 -4.35 -15.79
N THR A 403 -5.41 -5.54 -16.14
CA THR A 403 -4.50 -6.33 -15.30
C THR A 403 -3.09 -5.82 -15.55
N PHE A 404 -2.26 -5.73 -14.51
CA PHE A 404 -0.87 -5.31 -14.65
C PHE A 404 0.08 -6.39 -14.17
N TYR A 405 0.86 -6.94 -15.09
CA TYR A 405 1.97 -7.84 -14.78
C TYR A 405 3.31 -7.21 -15.14
N ARG A 406 4.31 -7.53 -14.31
CA ARG A 406 5.72 -7.19 -14.50
C ARG A 406 6.29 -7.98 -15.68
N ASP A 407 6.77 -7.28 -16.70
CA ASP A 407 7.69 -7.85 -17.68
C ASP A 407 9.09 -7.93 -17.05
N THR A 408 9.65 -9.13 -16.95
CA THR A 408 10.84 -9.45 -16.14
C THR A 408 12.12 -9.54 -16.95
N ALA A 409 12.11 -9.21 -18.25
CA ALA A 409 13.24 -9.48 -19.13
C ALA A 409 14.51 -8.62 -18.89
N ASN A 410 14.52 -7.63 -17.98
CA ASN A 410 15.72 -6.83 -17.69
C ASN A 410 15.79 -6.45 -16.19
N GLU A 411 16.50 -7.27 -15.40
CA GLU A 411 16.67 -7.08 -13.95
C GLU A 411 17.98 -6.34 -13.64
N GLY A 412 17.86 -5.10 -13.18
CA GLY A 412 18.92 -4.38 -12.48
C GLY A 412 18.32 -3.63 -11.29
N PRO A 413 19.11 -3.36 -10.23
CA PRO A 413 18.70 -2.42 -9.19
C PRO A 413 18.31 -1.10 -9.86
N ASN A 414 17.14 -0.56 -9.54
CA ASN A 414 16.48 0.61 -10.16
C ASN A 414 15.56 0.35 -11.38
N ALA A 415 15.25 -0.90 -11.74
CA ALA A 415 14.23 -1.17 -12.74
C ALA A 415 12.88 -0.52 -12.34
N GLN A 416 12.25 0.20 -13.28
CA GLN A 416 10.88 0.69 -13.13
C GLN A 416 9.91 -0.49 -13.10
N LEU A 417 8.91 -0.44 -12.23
CA LEU A 417 7.76 -1.34 -12.30
C LEU A 417 7.01 -1.07 -13.62
N LYS A 418 7.31 -1.84 -14.67
CA LYS A 418 6.59 -1.78 -15.95
C LYS A 418 5.30 -2.55 -15.79
N LEU A 419 4.20 -1.81 -15.70
CA LEU A 419 2.84 -2.32 -15.61
C LEU A 419 2.24 -2.24 -17.02
N LYS A 420 1.95 -3.40 -17.66
CA LYS A 420 1.28 -3.48 -18.98
C LYS A 420 -0.23 -3.78 -18.81
N PRO A 421 -1.15 -3.18 -19.60
CA PRO A 421 -2.56 -3.56 -19.62
C PRO A 421 -2.78 -5.02 -20.05
N SER A 422 -3.83 -5.68 -19.55
CA SER A 422 -4.25 -7.01 -20.02
C SER A 422 -4.76 -6.96 -21.46
N GLN A 423 -4.59 -8.09 -22.17
CA GLN A 423 -5.17 -8.32 -23.48
C GLN A 423 -6.59 -8.90 -23.34
N PRO A 424 -7.47 -8.73 -24.35
CA PRO A 424 -8.74 -9.45 -24.42
C PRO A 424 -8.52 -10.97 -24.29
N GLY A 425 -9.17 -11.62 -23.32
CA GLY A 425 -9.02 -13.06 -23.05
C GLY A 425 -8.18 -13.40 -21.82
N ASP A 426 -7.41 -12.45 -21.28
CA ASP A 426 -6.85 -12.59 -19.94
C ASP A 426 -7.99 -12.63 -18.91
N PRO A 427 -7.90 -13.43 -17.83
CA PRO A 427 -8.92 -13.41 -16.79
C PRO A 427 -9.14 -11.96 -16.35
N HIS A 428 -10.39 -11.50 -16.46
CA HIS A 428 -10.74 -10.13 -16.16
C HIS A 428 -10.38 -9.83 -14.71
N HIS A 429 -9.57 -8.80 -14.46
CA HIS A 429 -9.21 -8.39 -13.11
C HIS A 429 -9.45 -6.90 -12.89
N GLY A 430 -10.68 -6.45 -13.21
CA GLY A 430 -11.35 -5.23 -12.75
C GLY A 430 -11.27 -3.97 -13.63
N HIS A 431 -11.95 -2.91 -13.18
CA HIS A 431 -12.31 -1.72 -13.97
C HIS A 431 -11.74 -0.40 -13.40
N LEU A 432 -11.13 0.45 -14.24
CA LEU A 432 -11.00 1.88 -13.97
C LEU A 432 -12.18 2.60 -14.61
N ILE A 433 -12.99 3.29 -13.80
CA ILE A 433 -14.14 4.04 -14.30
C ILE A 433 -13.69 5.47 -14.62
N ILE A 434 -13.60 5.74 -15.93
CA ILE A 434 -13.40 7.08 -16.47
C ILE A 434 -14.78 7.70 -16.64
N ASN A 435 -15.04 8.80 -15.92
CA ASN A 435 -16.38 9.31 -15.76
C ASN A 435 -16.91 10.05 -17.00
N GLN A 436 -18.08 9.64 -17.49
CA GLN A 436 -19.06 10.56 -18.08
C GLN A 436 -20.21 10.75 -17.08
N THR A 437 -20.24 11.91 -16.42
CA THR A 437 -21.23 12.37 -15.41
C THR A 437 -21.23 11.61 -14.06
N GLY A 438 -20.82 12.30 -12.97
CA GLY A 438 -20.57 11.71 -11.63
C GLY A 438 -21.69 10.87 -11.03
N LYS A 439 -22.96 11.09 -11.41
CA LYS A 439 -24.10 10.30 -10.95
C LYS A 439 -24.11 8.88 -11.55
N LYS A 440 -23.70 8.71 -12.82
CA LYS A 440 -23.60 7.39 -13.47
C LYS A 440 -22.40 6.60 -12.96
N ALA A 441 -21.25 7.24 -12.78
CA ALA A 441 -20.05 6.60 -12.22
C ALA A 441 -20.26 6.14 -10.77
N GLY A 442 -20.88 6.99 -9.92
CA GLY A 442 -21.25 6.61 -8.56
C GLY A 442 -22.20 5.41 -8.51
N ASN A 443 -23.23 5.40 -9.37
CA ASN A 443 -24.15 4.27 -9.48
C ASN A 443 -23.46 2.99 -10.00
N LEU A 444 -22.50 3.09 -10.92
CA LEU A 444 -21.72 1.94 -11.40
C LEU A 444 -20.83 1.35 -10.29
N LEU A 445 -20.14 2.19 -9.50
CA LEU A 445 -19.37 1.74 -8.34
C LEU A 445 -20.27 1.08 -7.28
N VAL A 446 -21.44 1.67 -7.01
CA VAL A 446 -22.43 1.10 -6.09
C VAL A 446 -22.98 -0.23 -6.59
N ASN A 447 -23.30 -0.33 -7.88
CA ASN A 447 -23.85 -1.55 -8.47
C ASN A 447 -22.80 -2.67 -8.56
N ALA A 448 -21.54 -2.34 -8.85
CA ALA A 448 -20.43 -3.28 -8.80
C ALA A 448 -20.22 -3.79 -7.36
N ALA A 449 -20.16 -2.88 -6.38
CA ALA A 449 -20.01 -3.25 -4.96
C ALA A 449 -21.23 -3.98 -4.37
N LYS A 450 -22.44 -3.80 -4.91
CA LYS A 450 -23.64 -4.57 -4.53
C LYS A 450 -23.65 -5.98 -5.11
N LYS A 451 -23.05 -6.19 -6.30
CA LYS A 451 -22.88 -7.53 -6.89
C LYS A 451 -21.90 -8.40 -6.09
N GLU A 452 -20.92 -7.80 -5.40
CA GLU A 452 -19.97 -8.50 -4.52
C GLU A 452 -20.60 -9.15 -3.28
N VAL A 453 -21.79 -8.68 -2.85
CA VAL A 453 -22.45 -9.20 -1.63
C VAL A 453 -23.27 -10.46 -1.92
N LYS A 454 -23.61 -10.73 -3.19
CA LYS A 454 -24.33 -11.96 -3.56
C LYS A 454 -23.31 -13.02 -3.96
N PRO A 455 -23.17 -14.14 -3.23
CA PRO A 455 -22.34 -15.25 -3.68
C PRO A 455 -22.84 -15.72 -5.05
N PRO A 456 -21.96 -16.27 -5.91
CA PRO A 456 -22.39 -16.87 -7.16
C PRO A 456 -23.46 -17.92 -6.84
N GLN A 457 -24.69 -17.67 -7.29
CA GLN A 457 -25.72 -18.70 -7.23
C GLN A 457 -25.21 -19.86 -8.08
N LYS A 458 -24.86 -20.97 -7.42
CA LYS A 458 -24.69 -22.24 -8.11
C LYS A 458 -25.99 -22.47 -8.86
N LYS A 459 -25.95 -22.36 -10.19
CA LYS A 459 -26.98 -22.96 -11.03
C LYS A 459 -26.92 -24.44 -10.73
N THR A 460 -27.87 -24.93 -9.94
CA THR A 460 -28.16 -26.34 -9.86
C THR A 460 -28.64 -26.74 -11.24
N SER A 461 -27.76 -27.36 -12.02
CA SER A 461 -28.19 -28.21 -13.12
C SER A 461 -29.04 -29.30 -12.47
N ARG A 462 -30.36 -29.25 -12.70
CA ARG A 462 -31.20 -30.43 -12.50
C ARG A 462 -30.66 -31.49 -13.46
N LEU A 463 -30.11 -32.56 -12.89
CA LEU A 463 -30.02 -33.85 -13.56
C LEU A 463 -31.33 -34.58 -13.30
#